data_AF-W8CAD6-F1
#
_entry.id   AF-W8CAD6-F1
#
_cell.length_a   1.000
_cell.length_b   1.000
_cell.length_c   1.000
_cell.angle_alpha   90.00
_cell.angle_beta   90.00
_cell.angle_gamma   90.00
#
_symmetry.space_group_name_H-M   'P 1'
#
loop_
_entity.id
_entity.type
_entity.pdbx_description
1 polymer ?
#
loop_
_entity_poly.entity_id
_entity_poly.type
_entity_poly.pdbx_seq_one_letter_code
_entity_poly.pdbx_strand_id
1 'polypeptide(L)'
;MEKQIPGEAKRIRSAFAEFSGDTPTKVNSLEVNPKTGRSIEYDYKRKLWRKADEETKEQYRKISTRCPDPTTAIYKQDNCYGSVSERLEKIVEEYKRKYPNSKAAIDDIIYIKNLKALVAPGEPVGLLAAQSIGEPSTQMTLNTFHFAGRGEMNVTLGIPRLREILMLASANIKTPSMDIPINLNQTKNADKLRIKLNRVTLADILQFVNVKTKLVLRPERAYQYKLRFQFLPREAYQDDFCVRPKKVLKYMSQVFFKLLFRAVIKSSKSRATLIDVSEDKGSSDKNLDEDDSRNETGEQSRKGKSTNSVEVDSSDDENAVI
;
A
#
# COMPACT_ATOMS: atom_id res chain seq x y z
N MET A 1 4.27 -17.57 -38.86
CA MET A 1 4.10 -16.15 -39.27
C MET A 1 3.09 -15.51 -38.33
N GLU A 2 3.55 -15.05 -37.17
CA GLU A 2 2.74 -14.28 -36.24
C GLU A 2 2.54 -12.87 -36.82
N LYS A 3 1.28 -12.48 -37.01
CA LYS A 3 0.92 -11.12 -37.40
C LYS A 3 1.33 -10.16 -36.28
N GLN A 4 2.32 -9.32 -36.54
CA GLN A 4 2.66 -8.18 -35.70
C GLN A 4 1.44 -7.28 -35.52
N ILE A 5 1.05 -7.09 -34.27
CA ILE A 5 0.02 -6.14 -33.86
C ILE A 5 0.60 -4.72 -34.07
N PRO A 6 -0.03 -3.88 -34.91
CA PRO A 6 0.48 -2.53 -35.16
C PRO A 6 0.11 -1.63 -33.98
N GLY A 7 1.10 -1.27 -33.15
CA GLY A 7 0.89 -0.28 -32.08
C GLY A 7 1.66 -0.50 -30.78
N GLU A 8 2.32 -1.65 -30.60
CA GLU A 8 3.19 -1.82 -29.44
C GLU A 8 4.53 -1.12 -29.73
N ALA A 9 4.69 0.12 -29.25
CA ALA A 9 5.98 0.78 -29.22
C ALA A 9 6.98 -0.19 -28.59
N LYS A 10 7.95 -0.66 -29.39
CA LYS A 10 8.94 -1.67 -29.00
C LYS A 10 9.59 -1.20 -27.70
N ARG A 11 9.20 -1.78 -26.57
CA ARG A 11 9.74 -1.38 -25.25
C ARG A 11 11.25 -1.51 -25.33
N ILE A 12 11.95 -0.39 -25.16
CA ILE A 12 13.40 -0.35 -25.17
C ILE A 12 13.86 -1.24 -24.02
N ARG A 13 14.48 -2.37 -24.36
CA ARG A 13 15.06 -3.29 -23.39
C ARG A 13 16.46 -2.82 -23.10
N SER A 14 16.86 -2.88 -21.82
CA SER A 14 18.24 -2.56 -21.47
C SER A 14 19.19 -3.57 -22.10
N ALA A 15 20.44 -3.16 -22.33
CA ALA A 15 21.51 -4.05 -22.84
C ALA A 15 21.60 -5.37 -22.05
N PHE A 16 21.37 -5.32 -20.73
CA PHE A 16 21.31 -6.52 -19.89
C PHE A 16 20.07 -7.39 -20.15
N ALA A 17 18.90 -6.78 -20.39
CA ALA A 17 17.68 -7.51 -20.68
C ALA A 17 17.74 -8.22 -22.03
N GLU A 18 18.39 -7.63 -23.03
CA GLU A 18 18.65 -8.27 -24.33
C GLU A 18 19.67 -9.42 -24.20
N PHE A 19 20.80 -9.17 -23.55
CA PHE A 19 21.78 -10.21 -23.23
C PHE A 19 21.16 -11.38 -22.44
N SER A 20 20.27 -11.09 -21.48
CA SER A 20 19.57 -12.11 -20.71
C SER A 20 18.56 -12.90 -21.55
N GLY A 21 18.04 -12.33 -22.63
CA GLY A 21 17.14 -13.00 -23.58
C GLY A 21 17.90 -13.95 -24.50
N ASP A 22 19.07 -13.52 -24.98
CA ASP A 22 19.89 -14.28 -25.94
C ASP A 22 20.73 -15.37 -25.27
N THR A 23 21.02 -15.23 -23.98
CA THR A 23 21.78 -16.25 -23.23
C THR A 23 20.90 -17.45 -22.85
N PRO A 24 21.26 -18.67 -23.29
CA PRO A 24 20.50 -19.87 -22.99
C PRO A 24 20.58 -20.19 -21.49
N THR A 25 19.43 -20.55 -20.94
CA THR A 25 19.27 -20.86 -19.52
C THR A 25 19.80 -22.26 -19.22
N LYS A 26 20.89 -22.37 -18.44
CA LYS A 26 21.55 -23.65 -18.09
C LYS A 26 21.21 -24.17 -16.69
N VAL A 27 20.40 -23.47 -15.91
CA VAL A 27 20.10 -23.76 -14.50
C VAL A 27 18.58 -23.92 -14.34
N ASN A 28 18.11 -24.68 -13.35
CA ASN A 28 16.67 -24.87 -13.11
C ASN A 28 16.00 -23.55 -12.65
N SER A 29 14.93 -23.13 -13.36
CA SER A 29 14.24 -21.84 -13.19
C SER A 29 13.48 -21.63 -11.89
N LEU A 30 13.25 -22.70 -11.16
CA LEU A 30 12.35 -22.74 -10.01
C LEU A 30 13.04 -22.48 -8.67
N GLU A 31 14.37 -22.50 -8.61
CA GLU A 31 15.10 -22.23 -7.38
C GLU A 31 15.30 -20.72 -7.18
N VAL A 32 14.94 -20.23 -5.99
CA VAL A 32 14.92 -18.80 -5.64
C VAL A 32 15.91 -18.56 -4.52
N ASN A 33 16.71 -17.50 -4.66
CA ASN A 33 17.67 -17.09 -3.63
C ASN A 33 16.91 -16.53 -2.40
N PRO A 34 17.10 -17.11 -1.20
CA PRO A 34 16.36 -16.71 0.00
C PRO A 34 16.66 -15.29 0.49
N LYS A 35 17.79 -14.69 0.08
CA LYS A 35 18.17 -13.32 0.48
C LYS A 35 17.60 -12.24 -0.44
N THR A 36 17.43 -12.54 -1.73
CA THR A 36 17.02 -11.55 -2.74
C THR A 36 15.64 -11.80 -3.32
N GLY A 37 15.05 -12.98 -3.09
CA GLY A 37 13.76 -13.37 -3.66
C GLY A 37 13.78 -13.53 -5.19
N ARG A 38 14.95 -13.46 -5.83
CA ARG A 38 15.13 -13.59 -7.29
C ARG A 38 15.54 -15.02 -7.66
N SER A 39 15.18 -15.45 -8.86
CA SER A 39 15.58 -16.77 -9.38
C SER A 39 17.11 -16.87 -9.47
N ILE A 40 17.64 -18.05 -9.18
CA ILE A 40 19.08 -18.34 -9.27
C ILE A 40 19.58 -18.11 -10.71
N GLU A 41 18.74 -18.35 -11.72
CA GLU A 41 19.05 -18.05 -13.12
C GLU A 41 19.34 -16.57 -13.36
N TYR A 42 18.56 -15.69 -12.74
CA TYR A 42 18.73 -14.25 -12.85
C TYR A 42 20.08 -13.83 -12.25
N ASP A 43 20.44 -14.38 -11.09
CA ASP A 43 21.73 -14.10 -10.45
C ASP A 43 22.89 -14.67 -11.26
N TYR A 44 22.73 -15.82 -11.92
CA TYR A 44 23.71 -16.39 -12.84
C TYR A 44 23.92 -15.50 -14.07
N LYS A 45 22.85 -15.11 -14.76
CA LYS A 45 22.91 -14.21 -15.94
C LYS A 45 23.50 -12.85 -15.57
N ARG A 46 23.18 -12.33 -14.38
CA ARG A 46 23.78 -11.10 -13.84
C ARG A 46 25.28 -11.23 -13.59
N LYS A 47 25.73 -12.36 -13.04
CA LYS A 47 27.18 -12.63 -12.86
C LYS A 47 27.89 -12.79 -14.20
N LEU A 48 27.24 -13.45 -15.16
CA LEU A 48 27.76 -13.64 -16.51
C LEU A 48 27.93 -12.30 -17.24
N TRP A 49 26.92 -11.44 -17.19
CA TRP A 49 26.99 -10.08 -17.74
C TRP A 49 28.09 -9.23 -17.11
N ARG A 50 28.30 -9.36 -15.79
CA ARG A 50 29.39 -8.66 -15.09
C ARG A 50 30.78 -9.13 -15.53
N LYS A 51 30.91 -10.41 -15.86
CA LYS A 51 32.15 -11.05 -16.32
C LYS A 51 32.38 -10.93 -17.83
N ALA A 52 31.35 -10.56 -18.60
CA ALA A 52 31.45 -10.42 -20.04
C ALA A 52 32.40 -9.27 -20.43
N ASP A 53 33.07 -9.43 -21.57
CA ASP A 53 34.03 -8.46 -22.11
C ASP A 53 33.34 -7.15 -22.50
N GLU A 54 34.05 -6.02 -22.41
CA GLU A 54 33.49 -4.71 -22.77
C GLU A 54 33.01 -4.66 -24.22
N GLU A 55 33.64 -5.39 -25.15
CA GLU A 55 33.19 -5.47 -26.56
C GLU A 55 31.78 -6.07 -26.68
N THR A 56 31.50 -7.15 -25.95
CA THR A 56 30.16 -7.76 -25.94
C THR A 56 29.15 -6.81 -25.31
N LYS A 57 29.50 -6.14 -24.22
CA LYS A 57 28.63 -5.13 -23.59
C LYS A 57 28.36 -3.96 -24.53
N GLU A 58 29.34 -3.53 -25.32
CA GLU A 58 29.18 -2.47 -26.31
C GLU A 58 28.25 -2.87 -27.46
N GLN A 59 28.30 -4.12 -27.94
CA GLN A 59 27.34 -4.63 -28.93
C GLN A 59 25.91 -4.50 -28.42
N TYR A 60 25.63 -4.97 -27.20
CA TYR A 60 24.29 -4.83 -26.61
C TYR A 60 23.95 -3.38 -26.21
N ARG A 61 24.93 -2.54 -25.85
CA ARG A 61 24.70 -1.09 -25.62
C ARG A 61 24.34 -0.35 -26.90
N LYS A 62 24.90 -0.74 -28.05
CA LYS A 62 24.54 -0.16 -29.37
C LYS A 62 23.08 -0.46 -29.73
N ILE A 63 22.63 -1.70 -29.47
CA ILE A 63 21.25 -2.12 -29.69
C ILE A 63 20.29 -1.43 -28.70
N SER A 64 20.72 -1.30 -27.45
CA SER A 64 19.98 -0.63 -26.36
C SER A 64 20.29 0.88 -26.26
N THR A 65 20.68 1.54 -27.34
CA THR A 65 21.02 2.97 -27.31
C THR A 65 19.89 3.77 -26.68
N ARG A 66 20.24 4.60 -25.69
CA ARG A 66 19.28 5.39 -24.92
C ARG A 66 18.59 6.37 -25.88
N CYS A 67 17.27 6.49 -25.77
CA CYS A 67 16.52 7.51 -26.49
C CYS A 67 17.21 8.87 -26.27
N PRO A 68 17.42 9.67 -27.33
CA PRO A 68 17.93 11.03 -27.18
C PRO A 68 17.11 11.80 -26.13
N ASP A 69 17.77 12.69 -25.40
CA ASP A 69 17.09 13.55 -24.45
C ASP A 69 16.11 14.48 -25.20
N PRO A 70 14.98 14.84 -24.58
CA PRO A 70 14.00 15.71 -25.23
C PRO A 70 14.62 17.08 -25.51
N THR A 71 14.15 17.74 -26.59
CA THR A 71 14.63 19.05 -27.02
C THR A 71 14.57 20.10 -25.91
N THR A 72 13.54 20.04 -25.05
CA THR A 72 13.36 20.92 -23.90
C THR A 72 14.41 20.77 -22.79
N ALA A 73 15.12 19.64 -22.74
CA ALA A 73 16.21 19.42 -21.79
C ALA A 73 17.54 20.00 -22.29
N ILE A 74 17.74 20.03 -23.61
CA ILE A 74 18.97 20.50 -24.26
C ILE A 74 18.88 22.00 -24.54
N TYR A 75 17.72 22.47 -25.00
CA TYR A 75 17.51 23.82 -25.49
C TYR A 75 16.50 24.57 -24.63
N LYS A 76 16.89 25.78 -24.20
CA LYS A 76 15.99 26.66 -23.45
C LYS A 76 14.82 27.09 -24.34
N GLN A 77 13.61 26.85 -23.86
CA GLN A 77 12.39 27.11 -24.63
C GLN A 77 12.24 28.59 -25.00
N ASP A 78 12.63 29.50 -24.11
CA ASP A 78 12.53 30.96 -24.35
C ASP A 78 13.31 31.45 -25.59
N ASN A 79 14.45 30.81 -25.90
CA ASN A 79 15.38 31.29 -26.92
C ASN A 79 15.38 30.42 -28.19
N CYS A 80 14.94 29.18 -28.09
CA CYS A 80 15.02 28.21 -29.17
C CYS A 80 13.64 27.91 -29.73
N TYR A 81 13.38 28.41 -30.93
CA TYR A 81 12.11 28.31 -31.65
C TYR A 81 11.54 26.88 -31.80
N GLY A 82 12.42 25.89 -31.95
CA GLY A 82 12.05 24.47 -32.07
C GLY A 82 12.08 23.68 -30.75
N SER A 83 12.31 24.33 -29.61
CA SER A 83 12.35 23.64 -28.31
C SER A 83 10.94 23.53 -27.72
N VAL A 84 10.23 22.49 -28.12
CA VAL A 84 8.85 22.23 -27.71
C VAL A 84 8.74 20.86 -27.03
N SER A 85 7.72 20.68 -26.20
CA SER A 85 7.50 19.38 -25.55
C SER A 85 7.07 18.32 -26.58
N GLU A 86 7.55 17.09 -26.43
CA GLU A 86 7.15 15.96 -27.30
C GLU A 86 5.63 15.75 -27.35
N ARG A 87 4.92 16.10 -26.27
CA ARG A 87 3.46 16.04 -26.22
C ARG A 87 2.85 17.04 -27.20
N LEU A 88 3.38 18.26 -27.26
CA LEU A 88 2.91 19.27 -28.20
C LEU A 88 3.21 18.85 -29.64
N GLU A 89 4.42 18.35 -29.91
CA GLU A 89 4.79 17.84 -31.24
C GLU A 89 3.83 16.74 -31.71
N LYS A 90 3.52 15.77 -30.84
CA LYS A 90 2.54 14.71 -31.14
C LYS A 90 1.16 15.27 -31.47
N ILE A 91 0.70 16.28 -30.73
CA ILE A 91 -0.60 16.93 -31.00
C ILE A 91 -0.59 17.63 -32.35
N VAL A 92 0.50 18.33 -32.69
CA VAL A 92 0.67 19.03 -33.97
C VAL A 92 0.72 18.04 -35.13
N GLU A 93 1.47 16.96 -34.98
CA GLU A 93 1.57 15.90 -35.99
C GLU A 93 0.23 15.18 -36.21
N GLU A 94 -0.49 14.85 -35.12
CA GLU A 94 -1.82 14.28 -35.21
C GLU A 94 -2.82 15.23 -35.90
N TYR A 95 -2.74 16.52 -35.60
CA TYR A 95 -3.56 17.54 -36.23
C TYR A 95 -3.29 17.64 -37.75
N LYS A 96 -2.02 17.65 -38.16
CA LYS A 96 -1.64 17.62 -39.59
C LYS A 96 -2.14 16.38 -40.31
N ARG A 97 -2.01 15.22 -39.68
CA ARG A 97 -2.50 13.96 -40.23
C ARG A 97 -4.01 14.01 -40.46
N LYS A 98 -4.75 14.67 -39.56
CA LYS A 98 -6.20 14.83 -39.66
C LYS A 98 -6.62 15.87 -40.71
N TYR A 99 -5.83 16.90 -40.93
CA TYR A 99 -6.13 18.00 -41.85
C TYR A 99 -4.97 18.27 -42.82
N PRO A 100 -4.82 17.48 -43.90
CA PRO A 100 -3.68 17.57 -44.82
C PRO A 100 -3.64 18.86 -45.66
N ASN A 101 -4.78 19.54 -45.83
CA ASN A 101 -4.87 20.83 -46.54
C ASN A 101 -4.58 22.05 -45.65
N SER A 102 -4.05 21.83 -44.45
CA SER A 102 -3.63 22.90 -43.54
C SER A 102 -2.52 23.75 -44.15
N LYS A 103 -2.54 25.06 -43.85
CA LYS A 103 -1.44 25.97 -44.23
C LYS A 103 -0.13 25.50 -43.58
N ALA A 104 0.95 25.47 -44.35
CA ALA A 104 2.30 25.13 -43.86
C ALA A 104 2.74 25.99 -42.65
N ALA A 105 2.22 27.21 -42.53
CA ALA A 105 2.51 28.13 -41.42
C ALA A 105 1.87 27.76 -40.06
N ILE A 106 1.09 26.67 -39.97
CA ILE A 106 0.43 26.30 -38.70
C ILE A 106 1.42 25.85 -37.65
N ASP A 107 2.50 25.17 -38.03
CA ASP A 107 3.58 24.82 -37.10
C ASP A 107 4.16 26.07 -36.48
N ASP A 108 4.49 27.03 -37.34
CA ASP A 108 5.12 28.25 -36.94
C ASP A 108 4.24 29.05 -35.97
N ILE A 109 2.95 29.11 -36.25
CA ILE A 109 1.97 29.77 -35.38
C ILE A 109 1.88 29.06 -34.03
N ILE A 110 1.85 27.72 -34.00
CA ILE A 110 1.74 26.94 -32.76
C ILE A 110 3.02 27.07 -31.93
N TYR A 111 4.20 27.03 -32.57
CA TYR A 111 5.48 27.18 -31.88
C TYR A 111 5.65 28.59 -31.33
N ILE A 112 5.30 29.63 -32.09
CA ILE A 112 5.26 31.02 -31.58
C ILE A 112 4.27 31.15 -30.41
N LYS A 113 3.10 30.50 -30.49
CA LYS A 113 2.13 30.51 -29.40
C LYS A 113 2.68 29.81 -28.15
N ASN A 114 3.41 28.70 -28.31
CA ASN A 114 4.08 28.03 -27.19
C ASN A 114 5.10 28.96 -26.52
N LEU A 115 5.97 29.61 -27.30
CA LEU A 115 6.94 30.58 -26.77
C LEU A 115 6.28 31.68 -25.94
N LYS A 116 5.12 32.18 -26.38
CA LYS A 116 4.35 33.20 -25.66
C LYS A 116 3.58 32.67 -24.44
N ALA A 117 3.38 31.36 -24.34
CA ALA A 117 2.62 30.71 -23.26
C ALA A 117 3.53 30.14 -22.15
N LEU A 118 4.83 30.42 -22.21
CA LEU A 118 5.78 30.05 -21.16
C LEU A 118 5.51 30.87 -19.88
N VAL A 119 5.73 30.26 -18.73
CA VAL A 119 5.60 30.93 -17.43
C VAL A 119 6.69 31.99 -17.28
N ALA A 120 6.30 33.16 -16.76
CA ALA A 120 7.25 34.25 -16.52
C ALA A 120 8.25 33.86 -15.41
N PRO A 121 9.55 34.16 -15.56
CA PRO A 121 10.51 34.00 -14.48
C PRO A 121 10.12 34.85 -13.26
N GLY A 122 10.20 34.27 -12.06
CA GLY A 122 9.83 34.95 -10.81
C GLY A 122 8.39 34.73 -10.36
N GLU A 123 7.56 34.03 -11.15
CA GLU A 123 6.19 33.68 -10.75
C GLU A 123 6.22 32.80 -9.48
N PRO A 124 5.41 33.10 -8.44
CA PRO A 124 5.36 32.33 -7.19
C PRO A 124 4.61 31.00 -7.35
N VAL A 125 5.15 30.10 -8.18
CA VAL A 125 4.54 28.79 -8.53
C VAL A 125 4.26 27.91 -7.30
N GLY A 126 5.05 28.03 -6.23
CA GLY A 126 4.82 27.31 -4.98
C GLY A 126 3.54 27.75 -4.26
N LEU A 127 3.29 29.06 -4.20
CA LEU A 127 2.09 29.62 -3.59
C LEU A 127 0.86 29.29 -4.44
N LEU A 128 0.97 29.46 -5.77
CA LEU A 128 -0.10 29.10 -6.70
C LEU A 128 -0.46 27.62 -6.64
N ALA A 129 0.54 26.72 -6.57
CA ALA A 129 0.30 25.29 -6.42
C ALA A 129 -0.39 24.96 -5.08
N ALA A 130 0.03 25.60 -3.99
CA ALA A 130 -0.58 25.42 -2.68
C ALA A 130 -2.06 25.87 -2.69
N GLN A 131 -2.37 27.04 -3.25
CA GLN A 131 -3.74 27.53 -3.38
C GLN A 131 -4.57 26.63 -4.31
N SER A 132 -4.01 26.20 -5.45
CA SER A 132 -4.68 25.34 -6.42
C SER A 132 -5.07 23.98 -5.86
N ILE A 133 -4.45 23.52 -4.78
CA ILE A 133 -4.84 22.31 -4.05
C ILE A 133 -5.74 22.66 -2.86
N GLY A 134 -5.38 23.68 -2.09
CA GLY A 134 -6.05 24.07 -0.84
C GLY A 134 -7.46 24.61 -1.04
N GLU A 135 -7.67 25.50 -2.01
CA GLU A 135 -8.97 26.11 -2.31
C GLU A 135 -10.01 25.06 -2.73
N PRO A 136 -9.77 24.20 -3.74
CA PRO A 136 -10.73 23.15 -4.08
C PRO A 136 -10.85 22.06 -3.01
N SER A 137 -9.85 21.87 -2.14
CA SER A 137 -9.98 20.94 -1.02
C SER A 137 -11.12 21.33 -0.09
N THR A 138 -11.41 22.64 0.07
CA THR A 138 -12.57 23.11 0.86
C THR A 138 -13.91 22.64 0.27
N GLN A 139 -13.98 22.46 -1.05
CA GLN A 139 -15.16 21.90 -1.73
C GLN A 139 -15.27 20.38 -1.51
N MET A 140 -14.14 19.69 -1.31
CA MET A 140 -14.12 18.26 -1.00
C MET A 140 -14.58 17.92 0.44
N THR A 141 -14.71 18.94 1.31
CA THR A 141 -15.17 18.75 2.70
C THR A 141 -16.66 18.58 2.86
N LEU A 142 -17.47 19.03 1.89
CA LEU A 142 -18.90 18.75 1.90
C LEU A 142 -19.10 17.28 1.57
N ASN A 143 -19.63 16.54 2.55
CA ASN A 143 -19.90 15.11 2.42
C ASN A 143 -20.68 14.82 1.13
N THR A 144 -20.14 13.93 0.30
CA THR A 144 -20.84 13.27 -0.80
C THR A 144 -21.89 12.29 -0.26
N PHE A 145 -22.86 12.78 0.51
CA PHE A 145 -24.01 12.01 1.02
C PHE A 145 -25.05 11.67 -0.05
N HIS A 146 -24.76 11.88 -1.33
CA HIS A 146 -25.61 11.45 -2.44
C HIS A 146 -25.07 10.26 -3.25
N PHE A 147 -24.03 9.58 -2.78
CA PHE A 147 -23.67 8.21 -3.23
C PHE A 147 -24.08 7.14 -2.22
N ALA A 148 -25.21 7.34 -1.53
CA ALA A 148 -25.86 6.31 -0.73
C ALA A 148 -26.22 5.11 -1.62
N GLY A 149 -25.34 4.10 -1.68
CA GLY A 149 -25.64 2.82 -2.32
C GLY A 149 -24.54 2.16 -3.16
N ARG A 150 -23.39 2.78 -3.43
CA ARG A 150 -22.25 2.06 -4.03
C ARG A 150 -21.20 1.73 -2.98
N GLY A 151 -21.34 0.55 -2.37
CA GLY A 151 -20.33 -0.09 -1.52
C GLY A 151 -19.09 -0.57 -2.28
N GLU A 152 -18.68 0.12 -3.35
CA GLU A 152 -17.50 -0.21 -4.14
C GLU A 152 -16.35 0.68 -3.68
N MET A 153 -15.54 0.13 -2.78
CA MET A 153 -14.29 0.64 -2.22
C MET A 153 -14.40 1.61 -1.04
N ASN A 154 -14.34 1.03 0.17
CA ASN A 154 -13.95 1.69 1.42
C ASN A 154 -12.48 2.18 1.35
N VAL A 155 -12.18 3.11 0.44
CA VAL A 155 -10.89 3.80 0.35
C VAL A 155 -11.02 5.13 1.09
N THR A 156 -9.95 5.59 1.75
CA THR A 156 -9.92 6.94 2.30
C THR A 156 -10.09 7.96 1.16
N LEU A 157 -11.18 8.73 1.19
CA LEU A 157 -11.51 9.75 0.17
C LEU A 157 -11.39 11.17 0.75
N GLY A 158 -11.25 12.15 -0.14
CA GLY A 158 -11.31 13.57 0.21
C GLY A 158 -10.12 14.10 1.02
N ILE A 159 -10.38 15.08 1.88
CA ILE A 159 -9.37 15.71 2.74
C ILE A 159 -8.62 14.70 3.63
N PRO A 160 -9.26 13.68 4.25
CA PRO A 160 -8.54 12.68 5.02
C PRO A 160 -7.42 11.98 4.25
N ARG A 161 -7.61 11.69 2.96
CA ARG A 161 -6.58 11.10 2.10
C ARG A 161 -5.48 12.09 1.73
N LEU A 162 -5.86 13.33 1.43
CA LEU A 162 -4.88 14.39 1.14
C LEU A 162 -3.96 14.64 2.34
N ARG A 163 -4.51 14.67 3.57
CA ARG A 163 -3.72 14.79 4.81
C ARG A 163 -2.73 13.64 4.98
N GLU A 164 -3.19 12.41 4.72
CA GLU A 164 -2.37 11.20 4.83
C GLU A 164 -1.17 11.21 3.87
N ILE A 165 -1.38 11.69 2.63
CA ILE A 165 -0.34 11.78 1.59
C ILE A 165 0.59 12.99 1.81
N LEU A 166 0.03 14.19 1.94
CA LEU A 166 0.80 15.44 1.88
C LEU A 166 1.32 15.91 3.24
N MET A 167 0.54 15.74 4.32
CA MET A 167 0.89 16.32 5.63
C MET A 167 1.64 15.34 6.52
N LEU A 168 1.19 14.08 6.58
CA LEU A 168 1.74 13.08 7.49
C LEU A 168 2.77 12.16 6.83
N ALA A 169 2.69 11.97 5.51
CA ALA A 169 3.48 10.96 4.78
C ALA A 169 3.48 9.60 5.51
N SER A 170 2.30 9.17 5.96
CA SER A 170 2.18 8.04 6.90
C SER A 170 2.71 6.74 6.29
N ALA A 171 3.62 6.07 7.01
CA ALA A 171 4.06 4.71 6.66
C ALA A 171 2.92 3.68 6.80
N ASN A 172 2.00 3.91 7.74
CA ASN A 172 0.86 3.02 8.00
C ASN A 172 -0.43 3.71 7.55
N ILE A 173 -0.81 3.45 6.30
CA ILE A 173 -2.05 4.00 5.75
C ILE A 173 -3.28 3.21 6.22
N LYS A 174 -4.42 3.88 6.39
CA LYS A 174 -5.64 3.26 6.94
C LYS A 174 -6.22 2.18 6.02
N THR A 175 -6.23 2.43 4.71
CA THR A 175 -6.80 1.53 3.70
C THR A 175 -5.77 1.28 2.60
N PRO A 176 -4.74 0.43 2.83
CA PRO A 176 -3.76 0.11 1.80
C PRO A 176 -4.39 -0.71 0.68
N SER A 177 -4.16 -0.29 -0.57
CA SER A 177 -4.58 -0.99 -1.78
C SER A 177 -3.37 -1.30 -2.66
N MET A 178 -3.47 -2.36 -3.46
CA MET A 178 -2.42 -2.78 -4.40
C MET A 178 -3.07 -3.22 -5.71
N ASP A 179 -2.66 -2.60 -6.81
CA ASP A 179 -3.10 -2.98 -8.15
C ASP A 179 -2.10 -3.94 -8.78
N ILE A 180 -2.59 -5.11 -9.19
CA ILE A 180 -1.77 -6.17 -9.79
C ILE A 180 -2.10 -6.24 -11.27
N PRO A 181 -1.23 -5.76 -12.19
CA PRO A 181 -1.47 -5.85 -13.62
C PRO A 181 -1.35 -7.30 -14.09
N ILE A 182 -2.30 -7.75 -14.91
CA ILE A 182 -2.37 -9.12 -15.43
C ILE A 182 -2.28 -9.07 -16.95
N ASN A 183 -1.59 -10.04 -17.55
CA ASN A 183 -1.51 -10.17 -18.99
C ASN A 183 -2.89 -10.45 -19.59
N LEU A 184 -3.21 -9.78 -20.71
CA LEU A 184 -4.53 -9.77 -21.36
C LEU A 184 -5.09 -11.17 -21.69
N ASN A 185 -4.22 -12.17 -21.87
CA ASN A 185 -4.60 -13.54 -22.24
C ASN A 185 -4.82 -14.49 -21.05
N GLN A 186 -4.75 -14.00 -19.80
CA GLN A 186 -4.70 -14.86 -18.60
C GLN A 186 -5.83 -14.62 -17.58
N THR A 187 -7.01 -14.20 -18.02
CA THR A 187 -8.17 -13.91 -17.14
C THR A 187 -8.57 -15.08 -16.24
N LYS A 188 -8.62 -16.31 -16.76
CA LYS A 188 -8.94 -17.51 -15.93
C LYS A 188 -7.91 -17.79 -14.84
N ASN A 189 -6.65 -17.40 -15.06
CA ASN A 189 -5.60 -17.53 -14.05
C ASN A 189 -5.66 -16.38 -13.03
N ALA A 190 -6.17 -15.22 -13.43
CA ALA A 190 -6.43 -14.09 -12.55
C ALA A 190 -7.39 -14.46 -11.41
N ASP A 191 -8.51 -15.11 -11.74
CA ASP A 191 -9.49 -15.51 -10.72
C ASP A 191 -8.89 -16.53 -9.74
N LYS A 192 -8.12 -17.49 -10.25
CA LYS A 192 -7.39 -18.44 -9.39
C LYS A 192 -6.37 -17.75 -8.49
N LEU A 193 -5.72 -16.69 -8.98
CA LEU A 193 -4.77 -15.89 -8.21
C LEU A 193 -5.51 -15.07 -7.13
N ARG A 194 -6.65 -14.45 -7.48
CA ARG A 194 -7.51 -13.71 -6.55
C ARG A 194 -7.90 -14.57 -5.35
N ILE A 195 -8.42 -15.77 -5.61
CA ILE A 195 -8.85 -16.72 -4.57
C ILE A 195 -7.66 -17.16 -3.69
N LYS A 196 -6.46 -17.29 -4.26
CA LYS A 196 -5.24 -17.65 -3.51
C LYS A 196 -4.71 -16.53 -2.61
N LEU A 197 -4.81 -15.28 -3.06
CA LEU A 197 -4.34 -14.11 -2.31
C LEU A 197 -5.33 -13.68 -1.22
N ASN A 198 -6.62 -14.03 -1.37
CA ASN A 198 -7.62 -13.69 -0.39
C ASN A 198 -7.33 -14.37 0.96
N ARG A 199 -7.33 -13.58 2.03
CA ARG A 199 -7.16 -14.09 3.40
C ARG A 199 -8.45 -14.80 3.80
N VAL A 200 -8.31 -16.05 4.22
CA VAL A 200 -9.44 -16.84 4.72
C VAL A 200 -9.31 -16.96 6.24
N THR A 201 -10.37 -16.61 6.96
CA THR A 201 -10.47 -16.82 8.41
C THR A 201 -11.26 -18.07 8.72
N LEU A 202 -11.13 -18.59 9.95
CA LEU A 202 -11.90 -19.76 10.37
C LEU A 202 -13.41 -19.45 10.43
N ALA A 203 -13.77 -18.21 10.74
CA ALA A 203 -15.17 -17.77 10.82
C ALA A 203 -15.89 -17.94 9.48
N ASP A 204 -15.19 -17.68 8.37
CA ASP A 204 -15.75 -17.77 7.01
C ASP A 204 -16.14 -19.21 6.61
N ILE A 205 -15.55 -20.22 7.25
CA ILE A 205 -15.78 -21.66 6.94
C ILE A 205 -16.65 -22.34 8.01
N LEU A 206 -16.94 -21.64 9.11
CA LEU A 206 -17.64 -22.20 10.26
C LEU A 206 -19.14 -21.91 10.16
N GLN A 207 -19.96 -22.96 10.23
CA GLN A 207 -21.41 -22.79 10.20
C GLN A 207 -21.93 -22.39 11.59
N PHE A 208 -21.58 -23.17 12.61
CA PHE A 208 -21.88 -22.86 14.00
C PHE A 208 -21.00 -23.67 14.96
N VAL A 209 -20.93 -23.21 16.21
CA VAL A 209 -20.27 -23.93 17.31
C VAL A 209 -21.30 -24.25 18.36
N ASN A 210 -21.45 -25.53 18.69
CA ASN A 210 -22.28 -25.97 19.79
C ASN A 210 -21.41 -26.22 21.03
N VAL A 211 -21.69 -25.50 22.12
CA VAL A 211 -20.98 -25.64 23.39
C VAL A 211 -21.95 -26.23 24.39
N LYS A 212 -21.66 -27.45 24.87
CA LYS A 212 -22.41 -28.07 25.97
C LYS A 212 -21.55 -28.06 27.21
N THR A 213 -22.06 -27.49 28.28
CA THR A 213 -21.39 -27.43 29.58
C THR A 213 -22.09 -28.39 30.53
N LYS A 214 -21.31 -29.24 31.20
CA LYS A 214 -21.80 -30.14 32.26
C LYS A 214 -20.92 -29.97 33.49
N LEU A 215 -21.50 -29.70 34.65
CA LEU A 215 -20.78 -29.75 35.91
C LEU A 215 -20.68 -31.21 36.35
N VAL A 216 -19.46 -31.71 36.52
CA VAL A 216 -19.18 -33.05 37.03
C VAL A 216 -18.70 -32.89 38.47
N LEU A 217 -19.37 -33.56 39.41
CA LEU A 217 -19.13 -33.40 40.85
C LEU A 217 -18.17 -34.46 41.44
N ARG A 218 -17.88 -35.57 40.73
CA ARG A 218 -16.95 -36.62 41.18
C ARG A 218 -16.13 -37.14 39.99
N PRO A 219 -14.81 -37.41 40.11
CA PRO A 219 -13.98 -37.41 41.33
C PRO A 219 -13.49 -36.03 41.78
N GLU A 220 -13.42 -35.03 40.90
CA GLU A 220 -13.17 -33.61 41.24
C GLU A 220 -14.27 -32.73 40.64
N ARG A 221 -14.60 -31.63 41.32
CA ARG A 221 -15.61 -30.67 40.84
C ARG A 221 -15.06 -29.89 39.64
N ALA A 222 -15.40 -30.34 38.44
CA ALA A 222 -14.92 -29.76 37.19
C ALA A 222 -16.08 -29.44 36.23
N TYR A 223 -15.98 -28.29 35.56
CA TYR A 223 -16.82 -28.01 34.40
C TYR A 223 -16.28 -28.74 33.18
N GLN A 224 -17.06 -29.69 32.66
CA GLN A 224 -16.78 -30.36 31.41
C GLN A 224 -17.43 -29.59 30.25
N TYR A 225 -16.59 -29.09 29.33
CA TYR A 225 -17.03 -28.41 28.12
C TYR A 225 -16.91 -29.34 26.91
N LYS A 226 -18.02 -29.60 26.22
CA LYS A 226 -18.05 -30.33 24.96
C LYS A 226 -18.30 -29.35 23.82
N LEU A 227 -17.25 -29.06 23.06
CA LEU A 227 -17.28 -28.16 21.90
C LEU A 227 -17.46 -28.98 20.62
N ARG A 228 -18.52 -28.72 19.85
CA ARG A 228 -18.75 -29.29 18.52
C ARG A 228 -18.73 -28.17 17.48
N PHE A 229 -17.68 -28.16 16.66
CA PHE A 229 -17.55 -27.24 15.53
C PHE A 229 -18.21 -27.88 14.30
N GLN A 230 -19.21 -27.20 13.73
CA GLN A 230 -19.82 -27.60 12.47
C GLN A 230 -19.29 -26.68 11.36
N PHE A 231 -18.63 -27.28 10.37
CA PHE A 231 -18.07 -26.57 9.21
C PHE A 231 -19.04 -26.63 8.04
N LEU A 232 -18.98 -25.60 7.17
CA LEU A 232 -19.70 -25.64 5.90
C LEU A 232 -19.20 -26.79 5.02
N PRO A 233 -20.08 -27.39 4.19
CA PRO A 233 -19.68 -28.33 3.14
C PRO A 233 -18.70 -27.69 2.16
N ARG A 234 -17.81 -28.49 1.57
CA ARG A 234 -16.79 -28.00 0.63
C ARG A 234 -17.37 -27.29 -0.58
N GLU A 235 -18.53 -27.75 -1.05
CA GLU A 235 -19.23 -27.18 -2.21
C GLU A 235 -19.61 -25.73 -2.01
N ALA A 236 -19.90 -25.32 -0.77
CA ALA A 236 -20.36 -23.97 -0.44
C ALA A 236 -19.24 -22.91 -0.48
N TYR A 237 -17.97 -23.31 -0.42
CA TYR A 237 -16.85 -22.35 -0.29
C TYR A 237 -15.69 -22.59 -1.24
N GLN A 238 -15.74 -23.61 -2.10
CA GLN A 238 -14.64 -23.96 -3.00
C GLN A 238 -14.34 -22.88 -4.05
N ASP A 239 -15.34 -22.10 -4.43
CA ASP A 239 -15.24 -21.08 -5.49
C ASP A 239 -14.65 -19.77 -4.95
N ASP A 240 -14.93 -19.45 -3.68
CA ASP A 240 -14.44 -18.22 -3.03
C ASP A 240 -13.14 -18.43 -2.25
N PHE A 241 -12.90 -19.66 -1.73
CA PHE A 241 -11.74 -19.97 -0.90
C PHE A 241 -10.94 -21.18 -1.43
N CYS A 242 -9.64 -20.99 -1.62
CA CYS A 242 -8.70 -22.04 -2.06
C CYS A 242 -8.26 -22.96 -0.88
N VAL A 243 -9.19 -23.36 0.00
CA VAL A 243 -8.87 -24.13 1.21
C VAL A 243 -9.41 -25.57 1.11
N ARG A 244 -8.60 -26.55 1.56
CA ARG A 244 -9.01 -27.95 1.66
C ARG A 244 -9.36 -28.28 3.12
N PRO A 245 -10.35 -29.16 3.40
CA PRO A 245 -10.71 -29.54 4.78
C PRO A 245 -9.52 -30.05 5.62
N LYS A 246 -8.59 -30.79 5.01
CA LYS A 246 -7.36 -31.26 5.67
C LYS A 246 -6.51 -30.10 6.23
N LYS A 247 -6.45 -28.98 5.50
CA LYS A 247 -5.70 -27.77 5.91
C LYS A 247 -6.39 -27.05 7.07
N VAL A 248 -7.73 -27.00 7.05
CA VAL A 248 -8.54 -26.45 8.15
C VAL A 248 -8.31 -27.25 9.43
N LEU A 249 -8.38 -28.58 9.36
CA LEU A 249 -8.15 -29.45 10.53
C LEU A 249 -6.73 -29.32 11.09
N LYS A 250 -5.72 -29.20 10.21
CA LYS A 250 -4.33 -28.93 10.64
C LYS A 250 -4.18 -27.58 11.32
N TYR A 251 -4.84 -26.53 10.81
CA TYR A 251 -4.84 -25.22 11.45
C TYR A 251 -5.57 -25.23 12.80
N MET A 252 -6.69 -25.95 12.88
CA MET A 252 -7.45 -26.15 14.11
C MET A 252 -6.58 -26.79 15.21
N SER A 253 -5.90 -27.90 14.87
CA SER A 253 -5.07 -28.63 15.84
C SER A 253 -3.81 -27.87 16.25
N GLN A 254 -3.12 -27.20 15.32
CA GLN A 254 -1.82 -26.60 15.58
C GLN A 254 -1.87 -25.19 16.14
N VAL A 255 -2.85 -24.38 15.70
CA VAL A 255 -2.88 -22.94 16.00
C VAL A 255 -4.12 -22.58 16.82
N PHE A 256 -5.32 -22.95 16.36
CA PHE A 256 -6.56 -22.51 16.98
C PHE A 256 -6.69 -22.99 18.42
N PHE A 257 -6.51 -24.29 18.71
CA PHE A 257 -6.64 -24.79 20.08
C PHE A 257 -5.58 -24.21 21.02
N LYS A 258 -4.36 -23.93 20.54
CA LYS A 258 -3.34 -23.24 21.36
C LYS A 258 -3.79 -21.84 21.75
N LEU A 259 -4.38 -21.10 20.81
CA LEU A 259 -4.92 -19.77 21.07
C LEU A 259 -6.16 -19.84 21.98
N LEU A 260 -7.04 -20.81 21.77
CA LEU A 260 -8.23 -21.03 22.59
C LEU A 260 -7.85 -21.34 24.03
N PHE A 261 -6.97 -22.33 24.27
CA PHE A 261 -6.53 -22.67 25.62
C PHE A 261 -5.81 -21.52 26.30
N ARG A 262 -4.98 -20.76 25.57
CA ARG A 262 -4.33 -19.56 26.12
C ARG A 262 -5.34 -18.48 26.51
N ALA A 263 -6.41 -18.28 25.73
CA ALA A 263 -7.49 -17.36 26.06
C ALA A 263 -8.32 -17.84 27.28
N VAL A 264 -8.61 -19.15 27.35
CA VAL A 264 -9.32 -19.75 28.50
C VAL A 264 -8.51 -19.61 29.78
N ILE A 265 -7.20 -19.92 29.77
CA ILE A 265 -6.31 -19.76 30.93
C ILE A 265 -6.23 -18.29 31.36
N LYS A 266 -6.15 -17.35 30.40
CA LYS A 266 -6.16 -15.93 30.71
C LYS A 266 -7.47 -15.50 31.39
N SER A 267 -8.61 -16.00 30.91
CA SER A 267 -9.93 -15.70 31.47
C SER A 267 -10.20 -16.39 32.82
N SER A 268 -9.65 -17.59 33.04
CA SER A 268 -9.77 -18.28 34.33
C SER A 268 -8.95 -17.60 35.41
N LYS A 269 -7.73 -17.13 35.11
CA LYS A 269 -6.90 -16.36 36.04
C LYS A 269 -7.58 -15.06 36.49
N SER A 270 -8.18 -14.31 35.56
CA SER A 270 -8.93 -13.09 35.91
C SER A 270 -10.20 -13.36 36.73
N ARG A 271 -10.81 -14.55 36.58
CA ARG A 271 -11.97 -14.95 37.40
C ARG A 271 -11.54 -15.49 38.77
N ALA A 272 -10.41 -16.17 38.86
CA ALA A 272 -9.86 -16.64 40.13
C ALA A 272 -9.47 -15.47 41.06
N THR A 273 -8.86 -14.41 40.51
CA THR A 273 -8.53 -13.18 41.27
C THR A 273 -9.76 -12.42 41.78
N LEU A 274 -10.94 -12.66 41.20
CA LEU A 274 -12.20 -12.04 41.62
C LEU A 274 -12.94 -12.86 42.69
N ILE A 275 -12.57 -14.13 42.87
CA ILE A 275 -13.21 -15.04 43.84
C ILE A 275 -12.48 -15.01 45.20
N ASP A 276 -11.29 -14.41 45.29
CA ASP A 276 -10.47 -14.35 46.52
C ASP A 276 -10.71 -13.08 47.37
N VAL A 277 -11.86 -12.41 47.20
CA VAL A 277 -12.24 -11.24 48.01
C VAL A 277 -13.55 -11.50 48.74
N SER A 278 -13.63 -12.61 49.49
CA SER A 278 -14.64 -12.80 50.55
C SER A 278 -14.20 -13.90 51.53
N GLU A 279 -13.26 -13.62 52.45
CA GLU A 279 -13.31 -14.06 53.86
C GLU A 279 -12.10 -13.51 54.65
N ASP A 280 -12.30 -13.36 55.96
CA ASP A 280 -11.70 -12.39 56.88
C ASP A 280 -10.20 -12.53 57.21
N LYS A 281 -9.58 -11.35 57.37
CA LYS A 281 -8.63 -10.90 58.41
C LYS A 281 -7.74 -11.93 59.14
N GLY A 282 -6.43 -11.72 59.00
CA GLY A 282 -5.41 -12.11 60.00
C GLY A 282 -4.01 -11.65 59.60
N SER A 283 -3.45 -10.71 60.37
CA SER A 283 -2.04 -10.24 60.43
C SER A 283 -0.99 -11.35 60.17
N SER A 284 0.21 -11.16 59.63
CA SER A 284 1.27 -10.14 59.83
C SER A 284 2.40 -10.54 58.86
N ASP A 285 2.84 -9.68 57.95
CA ASP A 285 4.00 -8.78 58.06
C ASP A 285 5.39 -9.45 57.94
N LYS A 286 6.21 -8.80 57.10
CA LYS A 286 7.68 -8.88 56.86
C LYS A 286 8.18 -9.95 55.89
N ASN A 287 8.40 -9.58 54.62
CA ASN A 287 9.44 -8.72 54.02
C ASN A 287 10.77 -9.47 53.80
N LEU A 288 11.21 -9.41 52.54
CA LEU A 288 12.54 -9.11 52.00
C LEU A 288 12.42 -9.47 50.49
N ASP A 289 12.15 -8.50 49.60
CA ASP A 289 13.15 -7.63 48.96
C ASP A 289 14.25 -8.50 48.30
N GLU A 290 14.48 -8.50 47.00
CA GLU A 290 14.85 -7.38 46.10
C GLU A 290 14.55 -7.81 44.64
N ASP A 291 13.83 -6.99 43.87
CA ASP A 291 14.35 -6.06 42.85
C ASP A 291 14.49 -6.76 41.47
N ASP A 292 13.71 -6.43 40.46
CA ASP A 292 13.93 -5.22 39.66
C ASP A 292 12.60 -4.62 39.17
N SER A 293 12.44 -3.33 39.44
CA SER A 293 11.23 -2.58 39.22
C SER A 293 11.46 -1.44 38.23
N ARG A 294 10.43 -1.23 37.40
CA ARG A 294 9.91 0.08 36.98
C ARG A 294 10.71 0.92 35.98
N ASN A 295 9.98 1.37 34.95
CA ASN A 295 9.42 2.73 35.02
C ASN A 295 8.16 2.81 34.12
N GLU A 296 6.97 3.08 34.66
CA GLU A 296 6.47 4.33 35.30
C GLU A 296 5.97 5.34 34.24
N THR A 297 4.89 6.09 34.41
CA THR A 297 3.78 6.15 35.39
C THR A 297 2.71 7.05 34.75
N GLY A 298 1.46 6.82 35.11
CA GLY A 298 0.45 7.87 35.16
C GLY A 298 -0.07 7.90 36.58
N GLU A 299 -0.08 9.07 37.21
CA GLU A 299 -0.71 9.25 38.53
C GLU A 299 -1.56 10.53 38.54
N GLN A 300 -2.76 10.38 39.10
CA GLN A 300 -3.58 11.44 39.69
C GLN A 300 -3.21 11.45 41.20
N SER A 301 -3.19 12.56 41.96
CA SER A 301 -4.39 13.34 42.32
C SER A 301 -4.06 14.43 43.38
N ARG A 302 -4.84 15.54 43.35
CA ARG A 302 -5.34 16.41 44.47
C ARG A 302 -4.29 17.08 45.42
N LYS A 303 -4.38 18.34 45.88
CA LYS A 303 -5.32 19.48 45.81
C LYS A 303 -4.59 20.67 46.49
N GLY A 304 -4.73 21.91 46.00
CA GLY A 304 -4.48 23.10 46.84
C GLY A 304 -3.94 24.36 46.14
N LYS A 305 -4.84 25.33 45.89
CA LYS A 305 -4.67 26.81 45.80
C LYS A 305 -3.40 27.39 45.16
N SER A 306 -3.55 28.13 44.04
CA SER A 306 -3.68 29.60 44.01
C SER A 306 -3.56 30.15 42.58
N THR A 307 -4.55 30.94 42.20
CA THR A 307 -4.56 32.10 41.27
C THR A 307 -3.28 32.43 40.48
N ASN A 308 -3.39 32.45 39.14
CA ASN A 308 -3.25 33.69 38.37
C ASN A 308 -3.61 33.49 36.88
N SER A 309 -4.51 34.36 36.43
CA SER A 309 -4.91 34.65 35.06
C SER A 309 -3.90 35.57 34.38
N VAL A 310 -3.50 35.25 33.15
CA VAL A 310 -3.00 36.18 32.11
C VAL A 310 -3.35 35.51 30.76
N GLU A 311 -4.46 35.87 30.13
CA GLU A 311 -4.58 36.91 29.11
C GLU A 311 -3.66 36.68 27.90
N VAL A 312 -4.24 36.27 26.76
CA VAL A 312 -3.61 36.41 25.44
C VAL A 312 -4.33 37.56 24.77
N ASP A 313 -3.61 38.67 24.70
CA ASP A 313 -4.06 39.95 24.20
C ASP A 313 -4.26 39.92 22.68
N SER A 314 -5.30 40.63 22.28
CA SER A 314 -5.73 40.92 20.92
C SER A 314 -5.55 42.43 20.76
N SER A 315 -4.65 42.89 19.91
CA SER A 315 -4.67 44.28 19.47
C SER A 315 -4.47 44.38 17.96
N ASP A 316 -5.53 44.92 17.36
CA ASP A 316 -5.60 45.63 16.09
C ASP A 316 -5.04 47.05 16.28
N ASP A 317 -4.66 47.65 15.16
CA ASP A 317 -4.48 49.09 14.89
C ASP A 317 -3.34 49.87 15.59
N GLU A 318 -2.46 50.46 14.77
CA GLU A 318 -2.27 51.92 14.77
C GLU A 318 -1.93 52.46 13.37
N ASN A 319 -2.72 53.45 12.95
CA ASN A 319 -2.40 54.45 11.93
C ASN A 319 -1.39 55.47 12.48
N ALA A 320 -0.38 55.87 11.70
CA ALA A 320 0.08 57.27 11.64
C ALA A 320 1.04 57.54 10.46
N VAL A 321 0.56 58.33 9.50
CA VAL A 321 1.19 59.54 8.92
C VAL A 321 2.71 59.67 9.14
N ILE A 322 3.52 59.59 8.09
CA ILE A 322 4.07 60.66 7.22
C ILE A 322 4.59 59.96 5.95
#